data_AF-A0A9W9JAK0-F1
#
_entry.id   AF-A0A9W9JAK0-F1
#
_cell.length_a   1.000
_cell.length_b   1.000
_cell.length_c   1.000
_cell.angle_alpha   90.00
_cell.angle_beta   90.00
_cell.angle_gamma   90.00
#
_symmetry.space_group_name_H-M   'P 1'
#
loop_
_entity.id
_entity.type
_entity.pdbx_description
1 polymer ?
#
loop_
_entity_poly.entity_id
_entity_poly.type
_entity_poly.pdbx_seq_one_letter_code
_entity_poly.pdbx_strand_id
1 'polypeptide(L)'
;MDNNVAAAAAPAVDEPHTESQHPEATAEAHYNEVVAKLRALAPGIAAKLEQVRKAMQELETLQQQLGELQRGFTGGLYRTAQDEQMDELEVQIQDMANRLEAEQMEFEDMEVEHTALLRLLPDGPLPELE
;
A
#
# COMPACT_ATOMS: atom_id res chain seq x y z
N MET A 1 -51.94 -15.87 -69.81
CA MET A 1 -52.25 -16.32 -68.44
C MET A 1 -50.97 -16.88 -67.87
N ASP A 2 -50.82 -16.70 -66.55
CA ASP A 2 -49.77 -17.21 -65.66
C ASP A 2 -48.52 -16.33 -65.40
N ASN A 3 -48.67 -15.62 -64.28
CA ASN A 3 -47.69 -15.02 -63.38
C ASN A 3 -46.47 -15.92 -63.09
N ASN A 4 -45.28 -15.34 -62.83
CA ASN A 4 -44.78 -15.16 -61.45
C ASN A 4 -43.46 -14.36 -61.37
N VAL A 5 -43.30 -13.67 -60.25
CA VAL A 5 -42.26 -12.66 -59.91
C VAL A 5 -41.18 -13.25 -58.98
N ALA A 6 -39.98 -12.64 -59.01
CA ALA A 6 -38.87 -12.70 -58.02
C ALA A 6 -38.03 -14.00 -58.02
N ALA A 7 -36.75 -14.04 -57.62
CA ALA A 7 -35.98 -13.14 -56.78
C ALA A 7 -34.47 -13.23 -57.09
N ALA A 8 -33.75 -12.18 -56.68
CA ALA A 8 -32.31 -12.00 -56.80
C ALA A 8 -31.49 -13.10 -56.09
N ALA A 9 -30.43 -13.56 -56.74
CA ALA A 9 -29.33 -14.27 -56.10
C ALA A 9 -28.16 -13.27 -55.91
N ALA A 10 -28.03 -12.74 -54.69
CA ALA A 10 -26.83 -12.05 -54.25
C ALA A 10 -25.78 -13.10 -53.80
N PRO A 11 -24.48 -12.92 -54.10
CA PRO A 11 -23.44 -13.83 -53.61
C PRO A 11 -23.24 -13.67 -52.11
N ALA A 12 -23.21 -14.80 -51.41
CA ALA A 12 -22.86 -14.89 -49.99
C ALA A 12 -21.43 -14.34 -49.80
N VAL A 13 -21.33 -13.23 -49.07
CA VAL A 13 -20.08 -12.76 -48.48
C VAL A 13 -19.93 -13.52 -47.17
N ASP A 14 -18.96 -14.43 -47.15
CA ASP A 14 -18.50 -15.15 -45.97
C ASP A 14 -17.73 -14.13 -45.10
N GLU A 15 -18.38 -13.62 -44.06
CA GLU A 15 -17.75 -12.72 -43.09
C GLU A 15 -16.89 -13.54 -42.09
N PRO A 16 -15.66 -13.12 -41.79
CA PRO A 16 -14.77 -13.86 -40.90
C PRO A 16 -15.11 -13.59 -39.42
N HIS A 17 -15.01 -14.65 -38.62
CA HIS A 17 -14.67 -14.65 -37.20
C HIS A 17 -15.43 -13.69 -36.27
N THR A 18 -16.54 -14.16 -35.70
CA THR A 18 -16.91 -13.78 -34.32
C THR A 18 -16.21 -14.73 -33.37
N GLU A 19 -14.96 -14.43 -33.04
CA GLU A 19 -14.34 -14.91 -31.82
C GLU A 19 -15.17 -14.36 -30.65
N SER A 20 -15.93 -15.23 -29.98
CA SER A 20 -16.59 -14.90 -28.72
C SER A 20 -15.53 -14.55 -27.69
N GLN A 21 -15.15 -13.27 -27.65
CA GLN A 21 -14.41 -12.71 -26.52
C GLN A 21 -15.34 -12.72 -25.31
N HIS A 22 -15.27 -13.82 -24.55
CA HIS A 22 -16.00 -13.99 -23.30
C HIS A 22 -15.59 -12.88 -22.33
N PRO A 23 -16.50 -11.99 -21.88
CA PRO A 23 -16.20 -10.97 -20.87
C PRO A 23 -15.76 -11.59 -19.52
N GLU A 24 -16.05 -12.87 -19.30
CA GLU A 24 -15.59 -13.63 -18.12
C GLU A 24 -14.07 -13.82 -18.06
N ALA A 25 -13.41 -14.11 -19.19
CA ALA A 25 -11.96 -14.33 -19.20
C ALA A 25 -11.18 -13.05 -18.83
N THR A 26 -11.75 -11.88 -19.19
CA THR A 26 -11.20 -10.58 -18.78
C THR A 26 -11.51 -10.23 -17.34
N ALA A 27 -12.67 -10.62 -16.81
CA ALA A 27 -13.04 -10.38 -15.41
C ALA A 27 -12.22 -11.24 -14.44
N GLU A 28 -12.02 -12.51 -14.77
CA GLU A 28 -11.19 -13.44 -13.99
C GLU A 28 -9.71 -13.03 -14.02
N ALA A 29 -9.19 -12.61 -15.17
CA ALA A 29 -7.84 -12.06 -15.29
C ALA A 29 -7.65 -10.80 -14.43
N HIS A 30 -8.63 -9.89 -14.43
CA HIS A 30 -8.61 -8.67 -13.61
C HIS A 30 -8.66 -8.99 -12.11
N TYR A 31 -9.52 -9.92 -11.69
CA TYR A 31 -9.60 -10.38 -10.31
C TYR A 31 -8.28 -11.00 -9.84
N ASN A 32 -7.68 -11.89 -10.64
CA ASN A 32 -6.40 -12.51 -10.33
C ASN A 32 -5.27 -11.47 -10.24
N GLU A 33 -5.29 -10.44 -11.09
CA GLU A 33 -4.35 -9.33 -11.02
C GLU A 33 -4.49 -8.53 -9.71
N VAL A 34 -5.72 -8.18 -9.30
CA VAL A 34 -5.99 -7.46 -8.05
C VAL A 34 -5.57 -8.29 -6.83
N VAL A 35 -5.87 -9.58 -6.81
CA VAL A 35 -5.46 -10.50 -5.73
C VAL A 35 -3.94 -10.64 -5.67
N ALA A 36 -3.26 -10.72 -6.82
CA ALA A 36 -1.79 -10.77 -6.87
C ALA A 36 -1.16 -9.50 -6.28
N LYS A 37 -1.70 -8.32 -6.60
CA LYS A 37 -1.24 -7.03 -6.02
C LYS A 37 -1.46 -6.97 -4.51
N LEU A 38 -2.62 -7.40 -4.01
CA LEU A 38 -2.90 -7.48 -2.57
C LEU A 38 -1.93 -8.41 -1.84
N ARG A 39 -1.64 -9.59 -2.41
CA ARG A 39 -0.65 -10.52 -1.84
C ARG A 39 0.76 -9.95 -1.82
N ALA A 40 1.13 -9.12 -2.80
CA ALA A 40 2.42 -8.46 -2.85
C ALA A 40 2.56 -7.33 -1.82
N LEU A 41 1.48 -6.60 -1.52
CA LEU A 41 1.47 -5.50 -0.55
C LEU A 41 1.51 -5.98 0.91
N ALA A 42 0.84 -7.10 1.23
CA ALA A 42 0.75 -7.63 2.59
C ALA A 42 2.11 -7.78 3.34
N PRO A 43 3.16 -8.38 2.76
CA PRO A 43 4.46 -8.44 3.43
C PRO A 43 5.15 -7.07 3.57
N GLY A 44 4.91 -6.14 2.64
CA GLY A 44 5.42 -4.77 2.71
C GLY A 44 4.83 -3.99 3.89
N ILE A 45 3.51 -4.06 4.06
CA ILE A 45 2.77 -3.46 5.18
C ILE A 45 3.28 -4.03 6.53
N ALA A 46 3.43 -5.35 6.64
CA ALA A 46 3.92 -5.98 7.85
C ALA A 46 5.37 -5.59 8.20
N ALA A 47 6.25 -5.54 7.20
CA ALA A 47 7.64 -5.10 7.39
C ALA A 47 7.71 -3.63 7.83
N LYS A 48 6.84 -2.77 7.26
CA LYS A 48 6.79 -1.35 7.61
C LYS A 48 6.30 -1.12 9.04
N LEU A 49 5.29 -1.86 9.48
CA LEU A 49 4.81 -1.81 10.87
C LEU A 49 5.91 -2.18 11.88
N GLU A 50 6.75 -3.17 11.57
CA GLU A 50 7.86 -3.54 12.43
C GLU A 50 8.95 -2.45 12.48
N GLN A 51 9.23 -1.79 11.35
CA GLN A 51 10.16 -0.64 11.29
C GLN A 51 9.66 0.53 12.15
N VAL A 52 8.40 0.93 11.97
CA VAL A 52 7.74 1.98 12.75
C VAL A 52 7.79 1.64 14.24
N ARG A 53 7.46 0.39 14.61
CA ARG A 53 7.51 -0.08 16.00
C ARG A 53 8.91 0.05 16.59
N LYS A 54 9.94 -0.33 15.84
CA LYS A 54 11.34 -0.23 16.29
C LYS A 54 11.76 1.23 16.47
N ALA A 55 11.42 2.10 15.51
CA ALA A 55 11.72 3.53 15.60
C ALA A 55 11.03 4.18 16.82
N MET A 56 9.79 3.78 17.14
CA MET A 56 9.11 4.24 18.36
C MET A 56 9.82 3.81 19.65
N GLN A 57 10.36 2.59 19.72
CA GLN A 57 11.12 2.12 20.88
C GLN A 57 12.45 2.86 21.06
N GLU A 58 13.13 3.14 19.94
CA GLU A 58 14.37 3.94 19.96
C GLU A 58 14.07 5.38 20.43
N LEU A 59 12.97 5.97 19.97
CA LEU A 59 12.54 7.31 20.38
C LEU A 59 12.22 7.39 21.88
N GLU A 60 11.51 6.38 22.41
CA GLU A 60 11.23 6.29 23.85
C GLU A 60 12.52 6.23 24.67
N THR A 61 13.52 5.48 24.19
CA THR A 61 14.83 5.37 24.84
C THR A 61 15.56 6.71 24.87
N LEU A 62 15.59 7.43 23.75
CA LEU A 62 16.22 8.75 23.67
C LEU A 62 15.51 9.77 24.57
N GLN A 63 14.18 9.75 24.62
CA GLN A 63 13.40 10.60 25.53
C GLN A 63 13.68 10.31 27.01
N GLN A 64 13.86 9.03 27.37
CA GLN A 64 14.28 8.65 28.73
C GLN A 64 15.68 9.18 29.06
N GLN A 65 16.64 9.03 28.15
CA GLN A 65 18.00 9.56 28.32
C GLN A 65 18.00 11.08 28.50
N LEU A 66 17.24 11.80 27.68
CA LEU A 66 17.05 13.24 27.81
C LEU A 66 16.46 13.62 29.18
N GLY A 67 15.43 12.91 29.63
CA GLY A 67 14.80 13.13 30.93
C GLY A 67 15.69 12.79 32.13
N GLU A 68 16.62 11.83 32.01
CA GLU A 68 17.65 11.56 33.01
C GLU A 68 18.70 12.66 33.05
N LEU A 69 19.15 13.13 31.88
CA LEU A 69 20.11 14.22 31.76
C LEU A 69 19.55 15.52 32.35
N GLN A 70 18.29 15.86 32.04
CA GLN A 70 17.58 17.00 32.63
C GLN A 70 17.39 16.89 34.14
N ARG A 71 17.15 15.68 34.67
CA ARG A 71 17.10 15.47 36.13
C ARG A 71 18.47 15.63 36.78
N GLY A 72 19.54 15.12 36.15
CA GLY A 72 20.92 15.33 36.57
C GLY A 72 21.34 16.80 36.59
N PHE A 73 20.74 17.62 35.72
CA PHE A 73 20.97 19.07 35.62
C PHE A 73 20.66 19.83 36.91
N THR A 74 19.72 19.32 37.72
CA THR A 74 19.36 19.93 39.01
C THR A 74 20.50 19.87 40.06
N GLY A 75 21.56 19.09 39.82
CA GLY A 75 22.71 18.89 40.72
C GLY A 75 23.94 19.80 40.50
N GLY A 76 23.99 20.58 39.41
CA GLY A 76 24.78 21.83 39.33
C GLY A 76 26.29 21.81 39.08
N LEU A 77 26.96 20.70 38.70
CA LEU A 77 28.44 20.69 38.55
C LEU A 77 29.01 20.44 37.14
N TYR A 78 28.20 20.08 36.13
CA TYR A 78 28.71 19.73 34.77
C TYR A 78 27.91 20.38 33.62
N ARG A 79 27.49 21.65 33.78
CA ARG A 79 26.55 22.31 32.85
C ARG A 79 26.98 22.28 31.38
N THR A 80 28.19 22.71 31.03
CA THR A 80 28.57 22.87 29.60
C THR A 80 28.65 21.56 28.82
N ALA A 81 29.22 20.50 29.41
CA ALA A 81 29.29 19.20 28.74
C ALA A 81 27.92 18.49 28.69
N GLN A 82 27.04 18.76 29.66
CA GLN A 82 25.67 18.24 29.65
C GLN A 82 24.75 19.01 28.70
N ASP A 83 24.95 20.32 28.53
CA ASP A 83 24.22 21.14 27.55
C ASP A 83 24.51 20.65 26.12
N GLU A 84 25.78 20.40 25.78
CA GLU A 84 26.15 19.83 24.47
C GLU A 84 25.52 18.44 24.23
N GLN A 85 25.50 17.58 25.26
CA GLN A 85 24.84 16.26 25.17
C GLN A 85 23.31 16.37 25.04
N MET A 86 22.71 17.41 25.64
CA MET A 86 21.28 17.66 25.55
C MET A 86 20.89 18.12 24.15
N ASP A 87 21.64 19.07 23.59
CA ASP A 87 21.45 19.55 22.22
C ASP A 87 21.61 18.40 21.22
N GLU A 88 22.59 17.52 21.42
CA GLU A 88 22.80 16.35 20.57
C GLU A 88 21.61 15.35 20.66
N LEU A 89 21.12 15.07 21.86
CA LEU A 89 19.94 14.22 22.07
C LEU A 89 18.67 14.82 21.47
N GLU A 90 18.47 16.14 21.58
CA GLU A 90 17.33 16.83 20.99
C GLU A 90 17.34 16.75 19.46
N VAL A 91 18.51 16.92 18.85
CA VAL A 91 18.69 16.73 17.40
C VAL A 91 18.39 15.29 16.99
N GLN A 92 18.90 14.29 17.73
CA GLN A 92 18.63 12.87 17.45
C GLN A 92 17.14 12.53 17.59
N ILE A 93 16.48 13.05 18.63
CA ILE A 93 15.04 12.88 18.84
C ILE A 93 14.25 13.49 17.68
N GLN A 94 14.62 14.70 17.24
CA GLN A 94 13.94 15.37 16.14
C GLN A 94 14.16 14.64 14.81
N ASP A 95 15.38 14.19 14.52
CA ASP A 95 15.67 13.41 13.30
C ASP A 95 14.88 12.09 13.28
N MET A 96 14.81 11.40 14.42
CA MET A 96 14.04 10.18 14.55
C MET A 96 12.53 10.42 14.41
N ALA A 97 12.02 11.53 14.96
CA ALA A 97 10.63 11.92 14.78
C ALA A 97 10.30 12.22 13.31
N ASN A 98 11.17 12.95 12.60
CA ASN A 98 11.00 13.24 11.18
C ASN A 98 11.02 11.96 10.33
N ARG A 99 11.91 11.02 10.67
CA ARG A 99 11.96 9.72 10.00
C ARG A 99 10.69 8.92 10.25
N LEU A 100 10.19 8.89 11.49
CA LEU A 100 8.94 8.23 11.84
C LEU A 100 7.75 8.81 11.07
N GLU A 101 7.68 10.14 10.91
CA GLU A 101 6.66 10.82 10.12
C GLU A 101 6.72 10.42 8.64
N ALA A 102 7.92 10.34 8.06
CA ALA A 102 8.11 9.87 6.68
C ALA A 102 7.70 8.39 6.53
N GLU A 103 8.01 7.54 7.50
CA GLU A 103 7.60 6.14 7.51
C GLU A 103 6.10 5.96 7.65
N GLN A 104 5.42 6.82 8.43
CA GLN A 104 3.96 6.85 8.54
C GLN A 104 3.31 7.28 7.23
N MET A 105 3.84 8.29 6.55
CA MET A 105 3.31 8.74 5.26
C MET A 105 3.39 7.63 4.19
N GLU A 106 4.51 6.90 4.14
CA GLU A 106 4.64 5.74 3.23
C GLU A 106 3.68 4.60 3.60
N PHE A 107 3.41 4.40 4.89
CA PHE A 107 2.43 3.43 5.34
C PHE A 107 1.00 3.83 4.95
N GLU A 108 0.64 5.10 5.10
CA GLU A 108 -0.65 5.64 4.66
C GLU A 108 -0.84 5.47 3.14
N ASP A 109 0.20 5.73 2.34
CA ASP A 109 0.15 5.50 0.88
C ASP A 109 -0.12 4.01 0.55
N MET A 110 0.56 3.09 1.23
CA MET A 110 0.32 1.65 1.07
C MET A 110 -1.08 1.24 1.53
N GLU A 111 -1.61 1.82 2.61
CA GLU A 111 -2.97 1.56 3.08
C GLU A 111 -4.04 2.09 2.11
N VAL A 112 -3.81 3.26 1.50
CA VAL A 112 -4.66 3.82 0.45
C VAL A 112 -4.68 2.89 -0.77
N GLU A 113 -3.52 2.41 -1.22
CA GLU A 113 -3.42 1.45 -2.32
C GLU A 113 -4.12 0.12 -1.99
N HIS A 114 -3.85 -0.43 -0.80
CA HIS A 114 -4.50 -1.65 -0.32
C HIS A 114 -6.03 -1.50 -0.27
N THR A 115 -6.53 -0.39 0.26
CA THR A 115 -7.97 -0.08 0.33
C THR A 115 -8.57 0.09 -1.06
N ALA A 116 -7.85 0.72 -1.99
CA ALA A 116 -8.29 0.87 -3.37
C ALA A 116 -8.41 -0.49 -4.08
N LEU A 117 -7.44 -1.39 -3.89
CA LEU A 117 -7.48 -2.75 -4.45
C LEU A 117 -8.61 -3.58 -3.85
N LEU A 118 -8.88 -3.47 -2.55
CA LEU A 118 -10.02 -4.15 -1.92
C LEU A 118 -11.37 -3.71 -2.52
N ARG A 119 -11.52 -2.44 -2.90
CA ARG A 119 -12.75 -1.92 -3.54
C ARG A 119 -12.94 -2.42 -4.98
N LEU A 120 -11.89 -2.91 -5.62
CA LEU A 120 -11.97 -3.51 -6.96
C LEU A 120 -12.38 -4.98 -6.91
N LEU A 121 -12.34 -5.61 -5.73
CA LEU A 121 -12.86 -6.96 -5.55
C LEU A 121 -14.40 -6.92 -5.49
N PRO A 122 -15.10 -7.84 -6.16
CA PRO A 122 -16.55 -7.94 -6.05
C PRO A 122 -16.95 -8.32 -4.61
N ASP A 123 -18.00 -7.68 -4.09
CA ASP A 123 -18.65 -8.04 -2.82
C ASP A 123 -19.37 -9.40 -2.96
N GLY A 124 -18.60 -10.48 -2.99
CA GLY A 124 -19.10 -11.84 -3.13
C GLY A 124 -18.08 -12.84 -2.60
N PRO A 125 -18.51 -14.06 -2.21
CA PRO A 125 -17.57 -15.08 -1.77
C PRO A 125 -16.52 -15.31 -2.86
N LEU A 126 -15.24 -15.31 -2.46
CA LEU A 126 -14.14 -15.65 -3.37
C LEU A 126 -14.50 -16.99 -4.03
N PRO A 127 -14.44 -17.12 -5.37
CA PRO A 127 -14.63 -18.41 -6.00
C PRO A 127 -13.60 -19.37 -5.41
N GLU A 128 -14.05 -20.52 -4.91
CA GLU A 128 -13.18 -21.58 -4.43
C GLU A 128 -12.32 -22.03 -5.62
N LEU A 129 -11.05 -21.65 -5.62
CA LEU A 129 -10.06 -22.20 -6.54
C LEU A 129 -9.79 -23.64 -6.09
N GLU A 130 -10.36 -24.60 -6.82
CA GLU A 130 -10.03 -26.05 -6.71
C GLU A 130 -8.55 -26.35 -7.00
#